data_AF-A0A1I1CBE8-F1
#
_entry.id   AF-A0A1I1CBE8-F1
#
_cell.length_a   1.000
_cell.length_b   1.000
_cell.length_c   1.000
_cell.angle_alpha   90.00
_cell.angle_beta   90.00
_cell.angle_gamma   90.00
#
_symmetry.space_group_name_H-M   'P 1'
#
loop_
_entity.id
_entity.type
_entity.pdbx_description
1 polymer ?
#
loop_
_entity_poly.entity_id
_entity_poly.type
_entity_poly.pdbx_seq_one_letter_code
_entity_poly.pdbx_strand_id
1 'polypeptide(L)'
;MKKLILICLMGYLCLPISTLKAQSKVVESPPGTDLVYQPGIPGQEGASSSARMGALIYGELINPDSLGPLKLVFSSFSKELGQTLPDSSMEISTTHGTFFDGVLDPRVRKFRVRLPQTTEISYFSLYLNDRPLIEDFLISAQDSIKVGIDLQRSMMVFGGAQGDWMESQYLIGRARKQQHFDSSRDLIEKDKENYLDKEDYRAQLKKASQEFGASLQILELGKDHLDRDLASLLTKEEDIPGMRILNSRKKMLTPAQYMQLRENLLGSYYARALSSIRRYGYLVGKAQNNGQAVEKIERTMPDILLKLKRQIEEVSEFNLSTGRIYFYKEWANMAAVLREEEFPDLVLNEFAGKTKNLLLYTYAMEQVSRQQDPVQFLSGIIDKMDPSSYQTKLEEMEIRLSPQQPLRYAQFSNLDGKQMNTEDLKGKATLLYFYFSTCTHSANFFRKVLLPIYQEEINGLEIVAVSVDNDPILWKEQLSTYSNPALTNLRLPSQIWRSWLDHYLITGYPRTMLIDPEGKVLSIWVPGRTAESFRTSLQDLLQPLGSKTSILKPSPFQP
;
A
#
# COMPACT_ATOMS: atom_id res chain seq x y z
N MET A 1 68.71 -11.23 4.30
CA MET A 1 68.50 -10.22 3.24
C MET A 1 67.63 -9.10 3.80
N LYS A 2 68.13 -7.86 3.86
CA LYS A 2 67.39 -6.70 4.36
C LYS A 2 66.46 -6.21 3.25
N LYS A 3 65.14 -6.18 3.47
CA LYS A 3 64.18 -5.59 2.53
C LYS A 3 63.95 -4.12 2.92
N LEU A 4 64.29 -3.20 2.01
CA LEU A 4 63.86 -1.81 2.08
C LEU A 4 62.41 -1.72 1.60
N ILE A 5 61.58 -0.94 2.30
CA ILE A 5 60.26 -0.53 1.84
C ILE A 5 60.36 0.94 1.43
N LEU A 6 59.99 1.25 0.20
CA LEU A 6 59.86 2.61 -0.34
C LEU A 6 58.36 2.89 -0.54
N ILE A 7 57.88 4.03 -0.04
CA ILE A 7 56.53 4.55 -0.30
C ILE A 7 56.69 5.81 -1.16
N CYS A 8 56.08 5.81 -2.35
CA CYS A 8 56.01 6.97 -3.23
C CYS A 8 54.61 7.60 -3.12
N LEU A 9 54.52 8.85 -2.70
CA LEU A 9 53.34 9.69 -2.88
C LEU A 9 53.54 10.54 -4.14
N MET A 10 52.47 10.72 -4.93
CA MET A 10 52.51 11.47 -6.20
C MET A 10 53.06 12.89 -5.96
N GLY A 11 54.28 13.13 -6.50
CA GLY A 11 54.98 14.41 -6.43
C GLY A 11 56.47 14.29 -6.09
N TYR A 12 57.25 13.61 -6.93
CA TYR A 12 58.73 13.63 -7.06
C TYR A 12 59.62 14.01 -5.84
N LEU A 13 59.50 13.34 -4.70
CA LEU A 13 60.60 13.26 -3.71
C LEU A 13 60.45 12.02 -2.80
N CYS A 14 61.48 11.17 -2.74
CA CYS A 14 61.56 10.01 -1.85
C CYS A 14 62.60 10.26 -0.76
N LEU A 15 62.22 10.11 0.52
CA LEU A 15 63.12 10.19 1.67
C LEU A 15 63.08 8.88 2.49
N PRO A 16 64.23 8.30 2.89
CA PRO A 16 64.28 7.09 3.70
C PRO A 16 64.20 7.42 5.20
N ILE A 17 63.24 6.86 5.94
CA ILE A 17 63.19 6.96 7.41
C ILE A 17 63.33 5.56 8.05
N SER A 18 64.51 5.37 8.64
CA SER A 18 64.90 4.63 9.86
C SER A 18 64.25 3.30 10.27
N THR A 19 65.13 2.35 10.62
CA THR A 19 64.89 1.02 11.17
C THR A 19 64.63 1.04 12.68
N LEU A 20 63.51 0.48 13.15
CA LEU A 20 63.32 0.15 14.57
C LEU A 20 63.16 -1.36 14.78
N LYS A 21 63.98 -1.88 15.70
CA LYS A 21 64.10 -3.27 16.11
C LYS A 21 62.90 -3.70 16.97
N ALA A 22 62.42 -4.92 16.74
CA ALA A 22 61.46 -5.61 17.60
C ALA A 22 62.05 -5.90 18.99
N GLN A 23 61.25 -5.69 20.03
CA GLN A 23 61.44 -6.32 21.34
C GLN A 23 60.32 -7.33 21.57
N SER A 24 60.75 -8.55 21.87
CA SER A 24 60.00 -9.77 22.14
C SER A 24 59.26 -9.71 23.48
N LYS A 25 57.99 -10.13 23.49
CA LYS A 25 57.41 -10.85 24.62
C LYS A 25 56.56 -12.00 24.08
N VAL A 26 57.08 -13.20 24.28
CA VAL A 26 56.51 -14.49 23.91
C VAL A 26 55.47 -14.86 24.97
N VAL A 27 54.27 -15.25 24.55
CA VAL A 27 53.37 -16.11 25.33
C VAL A 27 53.17 -17.38 24.51
N GLU A 28 53.51 -18.50 25.14
CA GLU A 28 53.55 -19.85 24.57
C GLU A 28 52.17 -20.32 24.12
N SER A 29 52.11 -20.94 22.94
CA SER A 29 50.98 -21.78 22.49
C SER A 29 51.40 -23.26 22.57
N PRO A 30 50.50 -24.21 22.89
CA PRO A 30 50.84 -25.63 22.92
C PRO A 30 51.09 -26.20 21.51
N PRO A 31 51.88 -27.28 21.39
CA PRO A 31 52.47 -27.73 20.13
C PRO A 31 51.60 -28.71 19.34
N GLY A 32 51.78 -28.69 18.01
CA GLY A 32 51.31 -29.68 17.03
C GLY A 32 50.26 -29.11 16.08
N THR A 33 50.39 -29.09 14.75
CA THR A 33 51.32 -29.76 13.84
C THR A 33 51.19 -29.06 12.49
N ASP A 34 52.34 -28.62 12.01
CA ASP A 34 52.85 -28.55 10.65
C ASP A 34 52.18 -27.72 9.53
N LEU A 35 53.08 -27.00 8.87
CA LEU A 35 52.91 -26.10 7.76
C LEU A 35 53.04 -26.90 6.45
N VAL A 36 51.97 -26.97 5.67
CA VAL A 36 52.11 -27.18 4.22
C VAL A 36 51.58 -25.95 3.49
N TYR A 37 52.54 -25.24 2.92
CA TYR A 37 52.42 -24.19 1.93
C TYR A 37 51.77 -24.75 0.64
N GLN A 38 50.63 -24.20 0.22
CA GLN A 38 50.14 -24.31 -1.15
C GLN A 38 49.78 -22.92 -1.70
N PRO A 39 50.51 -22.40 -2.69
CA PRO A 39 50.13 -21.20 -3.42
C PRO A 39 49.20 -21.58 -4.56
N GLY A 40 48.01 -20.96 -4.62
CA GLY A 40 47.15 -21.00 -5.80
C GLY A 40 45.69 -21.33 -5.53
N ILE A 41 44.94 -20.41 -4.94
CA ILE A 41 43.48 -20.35 -5.11
C ILE A 41 43.11 -18.85 -5.23
N PRO A 42 42.60 -18.37 -6.38
CA PRO A 42 42.04 -17.03 -6.49
C PRO A 42 40.79 -16.93 -5.61
N GLY A 43 40.60 -15.79 -4.96
CA GLY A 43 39.57 -15.53 -3.95
C GLY A 43 38.23 -16.21 -4.25
N GLN A 44 37.98 -17.29 -3.53
CA GLN A 44 36.69 -17.93 -3.45
C GLN A 44 35.95 -17.21 -2.31
N GLU A 45 34.91 -16.44 -2.65
CA GLU A 45 33.89 -16.08 -1.67
C GLU A 45 33.30 -17.40 -1.15
N GLY A 46 33.81 -17.84 0.00
CA GLY A 46 33.44 -19.10 0.61
C GLY A 46 31.95 -19.10 0.94
N ALA A 47 31.20 -19.86 0.15
CA ALA A 47 29.88 -20.34 0.52
C ALA A 47 30.01 -21.19 1.78
N SER A 48 29.70 -20.62 2.94
CA SER A 48 29.41 -21.40 4.14
C SER A 48 28.08 -22.14 3.96
N SER A 49 28.12 -23.43 4.25
CA SER A 49 27.04 -24.40 4.08
C SER A 49 25.83 -24.15 4.98
N SER A 50 24.65 -24.32 4.39
CA SER A 50 23.45 -24.95 4.97
C SER A 50 22.95 -24.45 6.33
N ALA A 51 22.61 -23.16 6.40
CA ALA A 51 21.35 -22.75 7.01
C ALA A 51 20.55 -22.08 5.89
N ARG A 52 19.25 -22.35 5.75
CA ARG A 52 18.40 -21.66 4.76
C ARG A 52 18.32 -20.18 5.17
N MET A 53 19.30 -19.38 4.77
CA MET A 53 19.37 -18.00 5.15
C MET A 53 18.49 -17.18 4.21
N GLY A 54 17.50 -16.45 4.74
CA GLY A 54 16.63 -15.59 3.94
C GLY A 54 17.41 -14.51 3.16
N ALA A 55 16.72 -13.83 2.25
CA ALA A 55 17.32 -12.93 1.28
C ALA A 55 18.19 -11.86 1.96
N LEU A 56 19.35 -11.57 1.38
CA LEU A 56 20.33 -10.64 1.95
C LEU A 56 20.34 -9.34 1.14
N ILE A 57 20.09 -8.22 1.80
CA ILE A 57 20.24 -6.89 1.21
C ILE A 57 21.44 -6.22 1.89
N TYR A 58 22.49 -5.98 1.10
CA TYR A 58 23.60 -5.12 1.46
C TYR A 58 23.43 -3.78 0.74
N GLY A 59 23.67 -2.68 1.44
CA GLY A 59 23.73 -1.39 0.77
C GLY A 59 24.69 -0.38 1.36
N GLU A 60 25.03 0.58 0.52
CA GLU A 60 25.89 1.73 0.81
C GLU A 60 25.07 3.00 0.57
N LEU A 61 24.96 3.85 1.60
CA LEU A 61 24.12 5.04 1.59
C LEU A 61 24.95 6.29 1.89
N ILE A 62 24.89 7.28 1.00
CA ILE A 62 25.33 8.66 1.26
C ILE A 62 24.06 9.51 1.42
N ASN A 63 23.82 9.98 2.65
CA ASN A 63 22.64 10.77 3.04
C ASN A 63 23.10 12.06 3.74
N PRO A 64 23.53 13.10 2.99
CA PRO A 64 24.14 14.30 3.55
C PRO A 64 23.19 15.10 4.45
N ASP A 65 21.88 15.07 4.15
CA ASP A 65 20.87 15.86 4.85
C ASP A 65 20.27 15.15 6.06
N SER A 66 20.74 13.94 6.38
CA SER A 66 20.23 13.12 7.48
C SER A 66 18.70 13.05 7.49
N LEU A 67 18.12 12.71 6.33
CA LEU A 67 16.67 12.68 6.05
C LEU A 67 15.84 11.69 6.89
N GLY A 68 16.40 11.15 7.98
CA GLY A 68 15.76 10.25 8.93
C GLY A 68 16.30 8.82 8.87
N PRO A 69 15.70 7.92 9.67
CA PRO A 69 16.10 6.53 9.72
C PRO A 69 15.79 5.81 8.41
N LEU A 70 16.63 4.85 8.05
CA LEU A 70 16.38 3.94 6.94
C LEU A 70 15.39 2.88 7.39
N LYS A 71 14.26 2.75 6.71
CA LYS A 71 13.22 1.75 7.00
C LYS A 71 13.12 0.78 5.83
N LEU A 72 13.02 -0.50 6.15
CA LEU A 72 12.66 -1.56 5.21
C LEU A 72 11.21 -1.95 5.46
N VAL A 73 10.42 -1.99 4.40
CA VAL A 73 9.10 -2.61 4.39
C VAL A 73 9.18 -3.83 3.50
N PHE A 74 8.68 -4.97 3.96
CA PHE A 74 8.62 -6.19 3.16
C PHE A 74 7.24 -6.86 3.30
N SER A 75 6.78 -7.45 2.21
CA SER A 75 5.43 -8.01 2.11
C SER A 75 5.38 -9.14 1.09
N SER A 76 4.44 -10.05 1.24
CA SER A 76 4.15 -11.07 0.21
C SER A 76 3.43 -10.48 -1.00
N PHE A 77 3.00 -9.22 -0.93
CA PHE A 77 2.23 -8.53 -1.97
C PHE A 77 2.74 -7.13 -2.21
N SER A 78 2.53 -6.61 -3.43
CA SER A 78 2.75 -5.19 -3.69
C SER A 78 1.61 -4.34 -3.11
N LYS A 79 1.92 -3.07 -2.84
CA LYS A 79 0.93 -2.10 -2.34
C LYS A 79 -0.19 -1.83 -3.34
N GLU A 80 -0.02 -2.16 -4.62
CA GLU A 80 -1.07 -2.05 -5.65
C GLU A 80 -2.27 -2.96 -5.36
N LEU A 81 -2.09 -4.10 -4.66
CA LEU A 81 -3.21 -4.99 -4.31
C LEU A 81 -4.04 -4.50 -3.12
N GLY A 82 -3.53 -3.55 -2.33
CA GLY A 82 -4.25 -2.92 -1.21
C GLY A 82 -3.35 -2.61 -0.02
N GLN A 83 -3.50 -1.41 0.55
CA GLN A 83 -2.72 -0.96 1.73
C GLN A 83 -3.07 -1.69 3.03
N THR A 84 -4.14 -2.49 3.02
CA THR A 84 -4.63 -3.26 4.17
C THR A 84 -3.99 -4.64 4.27
N LEU A 85 -3.16 -5.02 3.30
CA LEU A 85 -2.40 -6.26 3.35
C LEU A 85 -1.30 -6.12 4.43
N PRO A 86 -1.02 -7.18 5.21
CA PRO A 86 -0.07 -7.09 6.32
C PRO A 86 1.35 -6.90 5.78
N ASP A 87 1.85 -5.68 5.92
CA ASP A 87 3.26 -5.35 5.70
C ASP A 87 4.04 -5.55 7.00
N SER A 88 5.23 -6.12 6.88
CA SER A 88 6.21 -6.09 7.97
C SER A 88 7.19 -4.96 7.72
N SER A 89 7.54 -4.22 8.77
CA SER A 89 8.50 -3.13 8.68
C SER A 89 9.56 -3.24 9.75
N MET A 90 10.76 -2.79 9.44
CA MET A 90 11.85 -2.70 10.40
C MET A 90 12.74 -1.50 10.10
N GLU A 91 13.20 -0.86 11.16
CA GLU A 91 14.25 0.15 11.06
C GLU A 91 15.61 -0.52 10.85
N ILE A 92 16.40 0.01 9.92
CA ILE A 92 17.72 -0.48 9.57
C ILE A 92 18.76 0.44 10.21
N SER A 93 19.54 -0.12 11.12
CA SER A 93 20.74 0.53 11.63
C SER A 93 21.83 0.58 10.55
N THR A 94 22.49 1.73 10.42
CA THR A 94 23.61 1.91 9.49
C THR A 94 24.92 2.11 10.25
N THR A 95 26.01 1.58 9.71
CA THR A 95 27.37 1.70 10.27
C THR A 95 28.30 2.40 9.29
N HIS A 96 29.40 2.99 9.77
CA HIS A 96 30.39 3.57 8.86
C HIS A 96 31.07 2.47 8.04
N GLY A 97 31.34 2.78 6.77
CA GLY A 97 32.30 2.02 5.98
C GLY A 97 33.70 2.08 6.57
N THR A 98 34.49 1.04 6.33
CA THR A 98 35.90 0.99 6.72
C THR A 98 36.74 0.56 5.54
N PHE A 99 38.02 0.94 5.57
CA PHE A 99 38.97 0.50 4.57
C PHE A 99 38.97 -1.03 4.37
N PHE A 100 38.82 -1.81 5.44
CA PHE A 100 38.86 -3.28 5.39
C PHE A 100 37.62 -3.93 4.78
N ASP A 101 36.51 -3.20 4.66
CA ASP A 101 35.33 -3.65 3.93
C ASP A 101 35.23 -3.05 2.52
N GLY A 102 36.31 -2.39 2.06
CA GLY A 102 36.41 -1.84 0.72
C GLY A 102 35.69 -0.51 0.52
N VAL A 103 35.13 0.09 1.59
CA VAL A 103 34.51 1.42 1.51
C VAL A 103 35.54 2.49 1.82
N LEU A 104 35.90 3.27 0.79
CA LEU A 104 36.91 4.33 0.88
C LEU A 104 36.32 5.72 1.16
N ASP A 105 35.05 5.95 0.82
CA ASP A 105 34.39 7.22 1.07
C ASP A 105 33.87 7.27 2.52
N PRO A 106 34.40 8.17 3.38
CA PRO A 106 34.03 8.21 4.79
C PRO A 106 32.57 8.62 5.03
N ARG A 107 31.88 9.19 4.03
CA ARG A 107 30.47 9.57 4.12
C ARG A 107 29.54 8.38 3.97
N VAL A 108 30.03 7.26 3.44
CA VAL A 108 29.22 6.07 3.20
C VAL A 108 28.83 5.42 4.52
N ARG A 109 27.53 5.26 4.68
CA ARG A 109 26.90 4.47 5.73
C ARG A 109 26.43 3.16 5.13
N LYS A 110 26.98 2.05 5.60
CA LYS A 110 26.60 0.72 5.16
C LYS A 110 25.43 0.20 5.95
N PHE A 111 24.67 -0.69 5.35
CA PHE A 111 23.70 -1.52 6.04
C PHE A 111 23.66 -2.93 5.48
N ARG A 112 23.22 -3.85 6.33
CA ARG A 112 22.99 -5.24 5.95
C ARG A 112 21.75 -5.73 6.67
N VAL A 113 20.75 -6.16 5.91
CA VAL A 113 19.51 -6.71 6.45
C VAL A 113 19.22 -8.06 5.80
N ARG A 114 18.76 -9.01 6.61
CA ARG A 114 18.27 -10.29 6.14
C ARG A 114 16.76 -10.28 6.25
N LEU A 115 16.07 -10.59 5.16
CA LEU A 115 14.63 -10.77 5.20
C LEU A 115 14.30 -12.05 5.99
N PRO A 116 13.19 -12.08 6.73
CA PRO A 116 12.68 -13.32 7.29
C PRO A 116 12.51 -14.38 6.22
N GLN A 117 12.63 -15.65 6.60
CA GLN A 117 12.49 -16.74 5.64
C GLN A 117 11.11 -16.68 4.96
N THR A 118 11.11 -16.48 3.66
CA THR A 118 9.92 -16.66 2.82
C THR A 118 10.13 -17.89 1.95
N THR A 119 9.06 -18.60 1.63
CA THR A 119 9.11 -19.73 0.69
C THR A 119 8.94 -19.27 -0.77
N GLU A 120 8.71 -17.98 -0.98
CA GLU A 120 8.26 -17.40 -2.24
C GLU A 120 8.92 -16.04 -2.51
N ILE A 121 8.73 -15.54 -3.74
CA ILE A 121 9.06 -14.16 -4.12
C ILE A 121 8.24 -13.21 -3.26
N SER A 122 8.89 -12.19 -2.71
CA SER A 122 8.30 -11.14 -1.88
C SER A 122 8.61 -9.77 -2.46
N TYR A 123 7.94 -8.76 -1.97
CA TYR A 123 8.21 -7.36 -2.27
C TYR A 123 8.99 -6.74 -1.13
N PHE A 124 9.94 -5.88 -1.47
CA PHE A 124 10.57 -5.02 -0.50
C PHE A 124 10.61 -3.58 -1.00
N SER A 125 10.55 -2.66 -0.05
CA SER A 125 10.68 -1.23 -0.27
C SER A 125 11.66 -0.66 0.76
N LEU A 126 12.45 0.32 0.34
CA LEU A 126 13.34 1.08 1.23
C LEU A 126 12.86 2.52 1.31
N TYR A 127 12.75 3.03 2.52
CA TYR A 127 12.34 4.41 2.80
C TYR A 127 13.40 5.11 3.66
N LEU A 128 13.61 6.40 3.41
CA LEU A 128 14.23 7.30 4.37
C LEU A 128 13.14 8.11 5.04
N ASN A 129 12.91 7.81 6.32
CA ASN A 129 11.70 8.21 7.02
C ASN A 129 10.43 7.79 6.25
N ASP A 130 9.77 8.72 5.55
CA ASP A 130 8.59 8.48 4.72
C ASP A 130 8.88 8.64 3.21
N ARG A 131 10.11 9.01 2.83
CA ARG A 131 10.53 9.18 1.44
C ARG A 131 10.92 7.83 0.84
N PRO A 132 10.21 7.34 -0.19
CA PRO A 132 10.62 6.11 -0.87
C PRO A 132 11.94 6.29 -1.61
N LEU A 133 12.83 5.31 -1.46
CA LEU A 133 14.05 5.14 -2.27
C LEU A 133 13.84 4.03 -3.29
N ILE A 134 13.30 2.90 -2.83
CA ILE A 134 12.93 1.73 -3.62
C ILE A 134 11.50 1.37 -3.23
N GLU A 135 10.64 1.12 -4.23
CA GLU A 135 9.22 0.84 -4.04
C GLU A 135 8.87 -0.47 -4.73
N ASP A 136 8.40 -1.43 -3.94
CA ASP A 136 7.85 -2.73 -4.37
C ASP A 136 8.74 -3.49 -5.35
N PHE A 137 10.03 -3.63 -5.02
CA PHE A 137 10.94 -4.49 -5.76
C PHE A 137 10.75 -5.95 -5.34
N LEU A 138 10.70 -6.83 -6.32
CA LEU A 138 10.63 -8.28 -6.15
C LEU A 138 11.98 -8.84 -5.70
N ILE A 139 11.94 -9.71 -4.70
CA ILE A 139 13.08 -10.41 -4.13
C ILE A 139 12.70 -11.85 -3.77
N SER A 140 13.56 -12.81 -4.12
CA SER A 140 13.42 -14.22 -3.75
C SER A 140 14.20 -14.51 -2.47
N ALA A 141 13.79 -15.52 -1.71
CA ALA A 141 14.43 -15.88 -0.44
C ALA A 141 15.93 -16.23 -0.52
N GLN A 142 16.44 -16.54 -1.72
CA GLN A 142 17.84 -16.88 -1.97
C GLN A 142 18.65 -15.71 -2.54
N ASP A 143 18.00 -14.58 -2.80
CA ASP A 143 18.65 -13.44 -3.46
C ASP A 143 19.65 -12.75 -2.52
N SER A 144 20.78 -12.36 -3.09
CA SER A 144 21.75 -11.47 -2.47
C SER A 144 21.85 -10.20 -3.31
N ILE A 145 21.37 -9.10 -2.77
CA ILE A 145 21.30 -7.79 -3.42
C ILE A 145 22.38 -6.88 -2.87
N LYS A 146 23.08 -6.17 -3.75
CA LYS A 146 23.98 -5.07 -3.41
C LYS A 146 23.45 -3.78 -4.07
N VAL A 147 23.14 -2.78 -3.25
CA VAL A 147 22.61 -1.48 -3.71
C VAL A 147 23.49 -0.32 -3.22
N GLY A 148 23.88 0.57 -4.12
CA GLY A 148 24.51 1.85 -3.80
C GLY A 148 23.51 2.99 -3.99
N ILE A 149 23.36 3.84 -2.97
CA ILE A 149 22.45 4.99 -2.98
C ILE A 149 23.24 6.24 -2.59
N ASP A 150 23.44 7.14 -3.54
CA ASP A 150 24.08 8.43 -3.33
C ASP A 150 23.05 9.55 -3.52
N LEU A 151 22.48 10.04 -2.41
CA LEU A 151 21.49 11.11 -2.46
C LEU A 151 22.10 12.46 -2.80
N GLN A 152 23.40 12.65 -2.52
CA GLN A 152 24.10 13.87 -2.89
C GLN A 152 24.21 14.00 -4.41
N ARG A 153 24.39 12.88 -5.12
CA ARG A 153 24.48 12.83 -6.59
C ARG A 153 23.19 12.38 -7.27
N SER A 154 22.14 12.09 -6.51
CA SER A 154 20.88 11.49 -7.02
C SER A 154 21.11 10.21 -7.84
N MET A 155 22.03 9.36 -7.39
CA MET A 155 22.45 8.16 -8.09
C MET A 155 22.04 6.90 -7.31
N MET A 156 21.51 5.91 -8.03
CA MET A 156 21.25 4.57 -7.52
C MET A 156 21.89 3.57 -8.46
N VAL A 157 22.63 2.61 -7.91
CA VAL A 157 23.30 1.56 -8.66
C VAL A 157 23.08 0.21 -8.00
N PHE A 158 22.98 -0.83 -8.83
CA PHE A 158 22.85 -2.20 -8.36
C PHE A 158 24.06 -3.02 -8.77
N GLY A 159 24.50 -3.92 -7.89
CA GLY A 159 25.62 -4.80 -8.11
C GLY A 159 25.39 -6.18 -7.51
N GLY A 160 26.43 -7.02 -7.59
CA GLY A 160 26.36 -8.42 -7.16
C GLY A 160 25.58 -9.30 -8.13
N ALA A 161 25.36 -10.56 -7.75
CA ALA A 161 24.76 -11.58 -8.63
C ALA A 161 23.34 -11.24 -9.08
N GLN A 162 22.58 -10.50 -8.27
CA GLN A 162 21.22 -10.04 -8.61
C GLN A 162 21.19 -8.59 -9.12
N GLY A 163 22.34 -8.02 -9.51
CA GLY A 163 22.45 -6.64 -9.97
C GLY A 163 21.56 -6.35 -11.18
N ASP A 164 21.63 -7.19 -12.22
CA ASP A 164 20.81 -7.03 -13.42
C ASP A 164 19.31 -7.22 -13.17
N TRP A 165 18.95 -8.06 -12.20
CA TRP A 165 17.57 -8.25 -11.77
C TRP A 165 17.00 -6.98 -11.14
N MET A 166 17.73 -6.36 -10.22
CA MET A 166 17.33 -5.09 -9.59
C MET A 166 17.35 -3.91 -10.56
N GLU A 167 18.39 -3.80 -11.37
CA GLU A 167 18.53 -2.75 -12.39
C GLU A 167 17.37 -2.81 -13.39
N SER A 168 16.91 -4.01 -13.77
CA SER A 168 15.74 -4.18 -14.63
C SER A 168 14.48 -3.58 -14.00
N GLN A 169 14.22 -3.89 -12.73
CA GLN A 169 13.07 -3.35 -11.99
C GLN A 169 13.12 -1.82 -11.89
N TYR A 170 14.29 -1.27 -11.58
CA TYR A 170 14.54 0.17 -11.52
C TYR A 170 14.27 0.86 -12.86
N LEU A 171 14.85 0.35 -13.95
CA LEU A 171 14.71 0.94 -15.28
C LEU A 171 13.27 0.86 -15.81
N ILE A 172 12.56 -0.24 -15.52
CA ILE A 172 11.14 -0.38 -15.87
C ILE A 172 10.30 0.65 -15.10
N GLY A 173 10.50 0.77 -13.79
CA GLY A 173 9.81 1.76 -12.96
C GLY A 173 10.08 3.20 -13.42
N ARG A 174 11.34 3.52 -13.73
CA ARG A 174 11.74 4.82 -14.29
C ARG A 174 11.07 5.10 -15.64
N ALA A 175 11.02 4.12 -16.55
CA ALA A 175 10.38 4.30 -17.85
C ALA A 175 8.87 4.54 -17.73
N ARG A 176 8.20 3.87 -16.78
CA ARG A 176 6.79 4.15 -16.47
C ARG A 176 6.60 5.58 -15.93
N LYS A 177 7.47 6.03 -15.02
CA LYS A 177 7.44 7.41 -14.49
C LYS A 177 7.72 8.45 -15.59
N GLN A 178 8.65 8.18 -16.49
CA GLN A 178 8.94 9.02 -17.64
C GLN A 178 7.72 9.13 -18.57
N GLN A 179 7.11 8.00 -18.94
CA GLN A 179 5.93 8.02 -19.79
C GLN A 179 4.76 8.77 -19.15
N HIS A 180 4.57 8.65 -17.84
CA HIS A 180 3.56 9.42 -17.12
C HIS A 180 3.86 10.93 -17.13
N PHE A 181 5.13 11.31 -17.00
CA PHE A 181 5.56 12.71 -17.09
C PHE A 181 5.35 13.28 -18.50
N ASP A 182 5.62 12.48 -19.54
CA ASP A 182 5.48 12.86 -20.94
C ASP A 182 4.00 12.84 -21.42
N SER A 183 3.12 12.12 -20.74
CA SER A 183 1.70 12.02 -21.09
C SER A 183 0.89 13.25 -20.66
N SER A 184 -0.13 13.59 -21.44
CA SER A 184 -1.13 14.58 -21.04
C SER A 184 -1.79 14.19 -19.72
N ARG A 185 -2.01 15.19 -18.86
CA ARG A 185 -2.81 15.03 -17.65
C ARG A 185 -4.28 15.00 -18.04
N ASP A 186 -5.03 14.08 -17.44
CA ASP A 186 -6.45 13.95 -17.75
C ASP A 186 -7.31 14.62 -16.68
N LEU A 187 -8.19 15.52 -17.10
CA LEU A 187 -9.31 16.00 -16.31
C LEU A 187 -10.60 15.39 -16.86
N ILE A 188 -11.30 14.63 -16.02
CA ILE A 188 -12.56 13.98 -16.38
C ILE A 188 -13.71 14.84 -15.88
N GLU A 189 -14.55 15.32 -16.80
CA GLU A 189 -15.69 16.18 -16.50
C GLU A 189 -17.00 15.51 -16.90
N LYS A 190 -18.06 15.77 -16.13
CA LYS A 190 -19.41 15.24 -16.47
C LYS A 190 -19.94 15.87 -17.76
N ASP A 191 -19.71 17.17 -17.92
CA ASP A 191 -20.09 17.94 -19.09
C ASP A 191 -18.89 18.81 -19.48
N LYS A 192 -18.16 18.32 -20.47
CA LYS A 192 -16.92 18.92 -20.96
C LYS A 192 -17.15 20.30 -21.57
N GLU A 193 -18.21 20.47 -22.36
CA GLU A 193 -18.48 21.74 -23.02
C GLU A 193 -18.91 22.80 -22.01
N ASN A 194 -19.79 22.46 -21.07
CA ASN A 194 -20.16 23.37 -19.98
C ASN A 194 -18.95 23.72 -19.08
N TYR A 195 -18.00 22.80 -18.87
CA TYR A 195 -16.76 23.15 -18.16
C TYR A 195 -15.90 24.13 -18.96
N LEU A 196 -15.73 23.90 -20.27
CA LEU A 196 -14.91 24.74 -21.16
C LEU A 196 -15.50 26.13 -21.42
N ASP A 197 -16.83 26.26 -21.36
CA ASP A 197 -17.53 27.52 -21.56
C ASP A 197 -17.53 28.42 -20.31
N LYS A 198 -16.94 27.97 -19.19
CA LYS A 198 -16.70 28.80 -18.02
C LYS A 198 -15.54 29.76 -18.29
N GLU A 199 -15.79 31.03 -18.01
CA GLU A 199 -14.79 32.10 -18.06
C GLU A 199 -14.02 32.08 -19.39
N ASP A 200 -12.69 31.98 -19.35
CA ASP A 200 -11.81 31.88 -20.51
C ASP A 200 -11.11 30.51 -20.61
N TYR A 201 -11.63 29.46 -19.97
CA TYR A 201 -10.98 28.14 -19.88
C TYR A 201 -10.64 27.55 -21.24
N ARG A 202 -11.53 27.69 -22.24
CA ARG A 202 -11.26 27.23 -23.61
C ARG A 202 -10.07 27.97 -24.24
N ALA A 203 -9.94 29.27 -23.99
CA ALA A 203 -8.82 30.06 -24.48
C ALA A 203 -7.51 29.70 -23.75
N GLN A 204 -7.56 29.51 -22.42
CA GLN A 204 -6.42 29.07 -21.62
C GLN A 204 -5.92 27.69 -22.06
N LEU A 205 -6.83 26.72 -22.24
CA LEU A 205 -6.48 25.37 -22.70
C LEU A 205 -5.85 25.41 -24.10
N LYS A 206 -6.43 26.21 -25.02
CA LYS A 206 -5.88 26.39 -26.36
C LYS A 206 -4.47 27.00 -26.31
N LYS A 207 -4.26 28.04 -25.50
CA LYS A 207 -2.95 28.66 -25.32
C LYS A 207 -1.93 27.66 -24.76
N ALA A 208 -2.27 26.94 -23.68
CA ALA A 208 -1.41 25.95 -23.07
C ALA A 208 -1.04 24.81 -24.04
N SER A 209 -1.97 24.39 -24.91
CA SER A 209 -1.73 23.33 -25.91
C SER A 209 -0.72 23.71 -27.01
N GLN A 210 -0.41 25.01 -27.14
CA GLN A 210 0.56 25.52 -28.11
C GLN A 210 1.97 25.69 -27.53
N GLU A 211 2.12 25.54 -26.22
CA GLU A 211 3.40 25.69 -25.51
C GLU A 211 4.04 24.32 -25.27
N PHE A 212 5.37 24.23 -25.34
CA PHE A 212 6.10 23.02 -24.96
C PHE A 212 6.11 22.88 -23.43
N GLY A 213 5.56 21.78 -22.91
CA GLY A 213 5.52 21.52 -21.48
C GLY A 213 4.42 20.55 -21.11
N ALA A 214 3.92 20.67 -19.88
CA ALA A 214 2.81 19.86 -19.41
C ALA A 214 1.54 20.18 -20.20
N SER A 215 0.88 19.14 -20.73
CA SER A 215 -0.41 19.25 -21.40
C SER A 215 -1.54 18.76 -20.50
N LEU A 216 -2.72 19.33 -20.70
CA LEU A 216 -3.97 18.90 -20.08
C LEU A 216 -4.94 18.45 -21.18
N GLN A 217 -5.59 17.32 -20.99
CA GLN A 217 -6.69 16.85 -21.81
C GLN A 217 -7.96 16.81 -20.96
N ILE A 218 -9.04 17.41 -21.45
CA ILE A 218 -10.36 17.35 -20.80
C ILE A 218 -11.22 16.33 -21.54
N LEU A 219 -11.71 15.36 -20.78
CA LEU A 219 -12.44 14.19 -21.28
C LEU A 219 -13.83 14.14 -20.66
N GLU A 220 -14.83 13.89 -21.50
CA GLU A 220 -16.19 13.72 -21.01
C GLU A 220 -16.39 12.31 -20.42
N LEU A 221 -16.95 12.26 -19.20
CA LEU A 221 -17.24 11.05 -18.45
C LEU A 221 -18.23 10.16 -19.24
N GLY A 222 -17.88 8.89 -19.40
CA GLY A 222 -18.70 7.91 -20.13
C GLY A 222 -18.67 8.06 -21.66
N LYS A 223 -17.90 9.02 -22.20
CA LYS A 223 -17.65 9.17 -23.65
C LYS A 223 -16.15 9.12 -23.96
N ASP A 224 -15.50 10.26 -24.15
CA ASP A 224 -14.06 10.36 -24.46
C ASP A 224 -13.20 9.56 -23.46
N HIS A 225 -13.59 9.61 -22.18
CA HIS A 225 -12.95 8.85 -21.11
C HIS A 225 -13.04 7.34 -21.33
N LEU A 226 -14.25 6.84 -21.62
CA LEU A 226 -14.51 5.42 -21.85
C LEU A 226 -13.77 4.91 -23.08
N ASP A 227 -13.74 5.70 -24.15
CA ASP A 227 -13.07 5.34 -25.40
C ASP A 227 -11.56 5.20 -25.21
N ARG A 228 -10.95 6.10 -24.42
CA ARG A 228 -9.54 6.05 -24.06
C ARG A 228 -9.20 4.83 -23.21
N ASP A 229 -10.05 4.49 -22.23
CA ASP A 229 -9.83 3.29 -21.41
C ASP A 229 -10.01 1.99 -22.23
N LEU A 230 -11.01 1.93 -23.12
CA LEU A 230 -11.20 0.80 -24.03
C LEU A 230 -10.01 0.64 -24.99
N ALA A 231 -9.48 1.74 -25.52
CA ALA A 231 -8.26 1.73 -26.34
C ALA A 231 -7.05 1.20 -25.55
N SER A 232 -6.98 1.49 -24.25
CA SER A 232 -5.93 0.96 -23.37
C SER A 232 -6.00 -0.57 -23.27
N LEU A 233 -7.20 -1.18 -23.23
CA LEU A 233 -7.36 -2.64 -23.26
C LEU A 233 -6.96 -3.30 -24.59
N LEU A 234 -6.90 -2.52 -25.67
CA LEU A 234 -6.51 -2.98 -27.01
C LEU A 234 -5.06 -2.64 -27.37
N THR A 235 -4.32 -2.03 -26.44
CA THR A 235 -2.91 -1.67 -26.63
C THR A 235 -2.07 -2.93 -26.85
N LYS A 236 -1.19 -2.88 -27.86
CA LYS A 236 -0.25 -3.97 -28.11
C LYS A 236 0.72 -4.11 -26.95
N GLU A 237 1.16 -5.32 -26.69
CA GLU A 237 2.04 -5.59 -25.56
C GLU A 237 3.34 -4.78 -25.61
N GLU A 238 3.96 -4.66 -26.78
CA GLU A 238 5.20 -3.90 -26.97
C GLU A 238 5.07 -2.40 -26.61
N ASP A 239 3.86 -1.85 -26.69
CA ASP A 239 3.54 -0.45 -26.43
C ASP A 239 3.20 -0.18 -24.96
N ILE A 240 3.08 -1.23 -24.13
CA ILE A 240 2.77 -1.10 -22.71
C ILE A 240 3.96 -0.42 -21.99
N PRO A 241 3.70 0.60 -21.14
CA PRO A 241 4.74 1.30 -20.39
C PRO A 241 5.74 0.38 -19.70
N GLY A 242 7.02 0.50 -20.06
CA GLY A 242 8.11 -0.31 -19.51
C GLY A 242 8.39 -1.62 -20.26
N MET A 243 7.51 -2.09 -21.16
CA MET A 243 7.70 -3.35 -21.88
C MET A 243 8.92 -3.30 -22.81
N ARG A 244 9.13 -2.18 -23.52
CA ARG A 244 10.34 -1.99 -24.35
C ARG A 244 11.64 -2.12 -23.54
N ILE A 245 11.66 -1.60 -22.32
CA ILE A 245 12.83 -1.73 -21.43
C ILE A 245 13.00 -3.18 -21.00
N LEU A 246 11.93 -3.85 -20.56
CA LEU A 246 11.98 -5.26 -20.19
C LEU A 246 12.51 -6.14 -21.34
N ASN A 247 11.98 -5.93 -22.56
CA ASN A 247 12.40 -6.65 -23.76
C ASN A 247 13.89 -6.45 -24.08
N SER A 248 14.40 -5.22 -23.93
CA SER A 248 15.82 -4.91 -24.15
C SER A 248 16.75 -5.62 -23.15
N ARG A 249 16.24 -5.97 -21.96
CA ARG A 249 16.99 -6.61 -20.86
C ARG A 249 16.76 -8.11 -20.77
N LYS A 250 15.97 -8.72 -21.66
CA LYS A 250 15.62 -10.14 -21.64
C LYS A 250 16.82 -11.08 -21.50
N LYS A 251 17.96 -10.75 -22.12
CA LYS A 251 19.19 -11.58 -22.06
C LYS A 251 19.93 -11.50 -20.71
N MET A 252 19.63 -10.49 -19.88
CA MET A 252 20.22 -10.31 -18.55
C MET A 252 19.38 -10.93 -17.43
N LEU A 253 18.24 -11.53 -17.78
CA LEU A 253 17.28 -12.07 -16.82
C LEU A 253 17.12 -13.57 -17.03
N THR A 254 16.84 -14.30 -15.95
CA THR A 254 16.35 -15.67 -16.09
C THR A 254 14.95 -15.68 -16.72
N PRO A 255 14.51 -16.79 -17.36
CA PRO A 255 13.16 -16.89 -17.91
C PRO A 255 12.08 -16.57 -16.87
N ALA A 256 12.24 -17.06 -15.63
CA ALA A 256 11.31 -16.80 -14.53
C ALA A 256 11.25 -15.31 -14.14
N GLN A 257 12.41 -14.64 -14.02
CA GLN A 257 12.49 -13.20 -13.73
C GLN A 257 11.84 -12.36 -14.82
N TYR A 258 12.15 -12.64 -16.08
CA TYR A 258 11.53 -11.94 -17.21
C TYR A 258 10.01 -12.10 -17.19
N MET A 259 9.53 -13.34 -17.00
CA MET A 259 8.10 -13.63 -16.96
C MET A 259 7.40 -12.95 -15.79
N GLN A 260 8.00 -12.95 -14.61
CA GLN A 260 7.47 -12.25 -13.44
C GLN A 260 7.27 -10.75 -13.70
N LEU A 261 8.26 -10.08 -14.30
CA LEU A 261 8.14 -8.65 -14.63
C LEU A 261 7.14 -8.40 -15.75
N ARG A 262 7.10 -9.26 -16.76
CA ARG A 262 6.16 -9.17 -17.87
C ARG A 262 4.72 -9.26 -17.37
N GLU A 263 4.40 -10.30 -16.61
CA GLU A 263 3.05 -10.48 -16.06
C GLU A 263 2.68 -9.34 -15.12
N ASN A 264 3.62 -8.85 -14.31
CA ASN A 264 3.37 -7.73 -13.42
C ASN A 264 3.03 -6.46 -14.22
N LEU A 265 3.75 -6.17 -15.31
CA LEU A 265 3.48 -5.04 -16.19
C LEU A 265 2.13 -5.16 -16.90
N LEU A 266 1.89 -6.30 -17.56
CA LEU A 266 0.65 -6.56 -18.30
C LEU A 266 -0.56 -6.48 -17.38
N GLY A 267 -0.50 -7.22 -16.27
CA GLY A 267 -1.61 -7.33 -15.34
C GLY A 267 -1.94 -5.98 -14.71
N SER A 268 -0.95 -5.24 -14.19
CA SER A 268 -1.20 -3.91 -13.61
C SER A 268 -1.64 -2.87 -14.64
N TYR A 269 -1.26 -3.00 -15.91
CA TYR A 269 -1.73 -2.12 -16.98
C TYR A 269 -3.21 -2.36 -17.30
N TYR A 270 -3.60 -3.61 -17.58
CA TYR A 270 -4.99 -3.94 -17.91
C TYR A 270 -5.93 -3.80 -16.71
N ALA A 271 -5.48 -4.14 -15.50
CA ALA A 271 -6.28 -3.97 -14.28
C ALA A 271 -6.72 -2.52 -14.06
N ARG A 272 -5.83 -1.55 -14.30
CA ARG A 272 -6.15 -0.12 -14.16
C ARG A 272 -7.27 0.30 -15.11
N ALA A 273 -7.18 -0.09 -16.38
CA ALA A 273 -8.19 0.22 -17.39
C ALA A 273 -9.52 -0.48 -17.08
N LEU A 274 -9.50 -1.77 -16.71
CA LEU A 274 -10.70 -2.51 -16.30
C LEU A 274 -11.38 -1.88 -15.08
N SER A 275 -10.61 -1.49 -14.06
CA SER A 275 -11.13 -0.83 -12.86
C SER A 275 -11.81 0.51 -13.21
N SER A 276 -11.19 1.29 -14.09
CA SER A 276 -11.73 2.58 -14.55
C SER A 276 -13.04 2.40 -15.34
N ILE A 277 -13.06 1.49 -16.32
CA ILE A 277 -14.25 1.20 -17.14
C ILE A 277 -15.39 0.70 -16.26
N ARG A 278 -15.10 -0.24 -15.33
CA ARG A 278 -16.11 -0.77 -14.41
C ARG A 278 -16.69 0.33 -13.54
N ARG A 279 -15.85 1.13 -12.88
CA ARG A 279 -16.31 2.13 -11.91
C ARG A 279 -17.00 3.31 -12.61
N TYR A 280 -16.32 3.93 -13.56
CA TYR A 280 -16.73 5.20 -14.14
C TYR A 280 -17.53 5.04 -15.44
N GLY A 281 -17.22 4.03 -16.25
CA GLY A 281 -18.00 3.73 -17.46
C GLY A 281 -19.31 3.02 -17.14
N TYR A 282 -19.24 1.92 -16.40
CA TYR A 282 -20.38 1.02 -16.19
C TYR A 282 -21.22 1.37 -14.96
N LEU A 283 -20.66 1.33 -13.74
CA LEU A 283 -21.43 1.52 -12.51
C LEU A 283 -21.97 2.95 -12.37
N VAL A 284 -21.12 3.96 -12.58
CA VAL A 284 -21.58 5.36 -12.62
C VAL A 284 -22.50 5.61 -13.81
N GLY A 285 -22.23 4.99 -14.97
CA GLY A 285 -23.11 5.06 -16.14
C GLY A 285 -24.53 4.56 -15.83
N LYS A 286 -24.66 3.39 -15.19
CA LYS A 286 -25.95 2.87 -14.70
C LYS A 286 -26.60 3.83 -13.70
N ALA A 287 -25.86 4.32 -12.72
CA ALA A 287 -26.40 5.25 -11.72
C ALA A 287 -26.86 6.61 -12.30
N GLN A 288 -26.29 7.04 -13.44
CA GLN A 288 -26.65 8.28 -14.12
C GLN A 288 -27.60 8.08 -15.31
N ASN A 289 -28.11 6.86 -15.53
CA ASN A 289 -28.93 6.48 -16.69
C ASN A 289 -28.26 6.80 -18.05
N ASN A 290 -26.93 6.69 -18.14
CA ASN A 290 -26.19 6.82 -19.39
C ASN A 290 -26.23 5.49 -20.18
N GLY A 291 -27.36 5.22 -20.84
CA GLY A 291 -27.59 3.96 -21.55
C GLY A 291 -26.57 3.66 -22.66
N GLN A 292 -26.05 4.68 -23.35
CA GLN A 292 -25.11 4.49 -24.46
C GLN A 292 -23.75 3.92 -23.99
N ALA A 293 -23.20 4.46 -22.89
CA ALA A 293 -21.94 3.98 -22.33
C ALA A 293 -22.08 2.54 -21.81
N VAL A 294 -23.18 2.27 -21.11
CA VAL A 294 -23.49 0.95 -20.54
C VAL A 294 -23.65 -0.09 -21.65
N GLU A 295 -24.48 0.18 -22.66
CA GLU A 295 -24.72 -0.73 -23.80
C GLU A 295 -23.42 -1.03 -24.56
N LYS A 296 -22.58 0.00 -24.77
CA LYS A 296 -21.27 -0.18 -25.41
C LYS A 296 -20.39 -1.15 -24.62
N ILE A 297 -20.37 -1.03 -23.29
CA ILE A 297 -19.59 -1.90 -22.41
C ILE A 297 -20.17 -3.32 -22.42
N GLU A 298 -21.48 -3.49 -22.25
CA GLU A 298 -22.15 -4.79 -22.24
C GLU A 298 -21.92 -5.56 -23.56
N ARG A 299 -21.91 -4.84 -24.69
CA ARG A 299 -21.65 -5.43 -26.01
C ARG A 299 -20.20 -5.83 -26.24
N THR A 300 -19.22 -5.05 -25.77
CA THR A 300 -17.81 -5.21 -26.16
C THR A 300 -16.94 -5.91 -25.12
N MET A 301 -17.28 -5.76 -23.84
CA MET A 301 -16.44 -6.22 -22.75
C MET A 301 -16.33 -7.76 -22.64
N PRO A 302 -17.38 -8.57 -22.91
CA PRO A 302 -17.25 -10.03 -22.82
C PRO A 302 -16.11 -10.59 -23.69
N ASP A 303 -16.01 -10.17 -24.94
CA ASP A 303 -14.95 -10.60 -25.86
C ASP A 303 -13.57 -10.09 -25.43
N ILE A 304 -13.49 -8.86 -24.94
CA ILE A 304 -12.25 -8.26 -24.43
C ILE A 304 -11.77 -9.04 -23.20
N LEU A 305 -12.66 -9.34 -22.25
CA LEU A 305 -12.35 -10.11 -21.05
C LEU A 305 -11.83 -11.51 -21.39
N LEU A 306 -12.44 -12.19 -22.36
CA LEU A 306 -11.99 -13.50 -22.82
C LEU A 306 -10.58 -13.41 -23.45
N LYS A 307 -10.36 -12.43 -24.33
CA LYS A 307 -9.06 -12.22 -24.98
C LYS A 307 -7.94 -11.90 -23.99
N LEU A 308 -8.20 -10.99 -23.05
CA LEU A 308 -7.21 -10.56 -22.05
C LEU A 308 -6.87 -11.69 -21.08
N LYS A 309 -7.87 -12.46 -20.62
CA LYS A 309 -7.64 -13.62 -19.73
C LYS A 309 -6.75 -14.64 -20.43
N ARG A 310 -7.03 -14.98 -21.70
CA ARG A 310 -6.19 -15.89 -22.49
C ARG A 310 -4.75 -15.38 -22.64
N GLN A 311 -4.57 -14.10 -22.98
CA GLN A 311 -3.23 -13.49 -23.13
C GLN A 311 -2.38 -13.57 -21.85
N ILE A 312 -3.02 -13.48 -20.68
CA ILE A 312 -2.35 -13.59 -19.38
C ILE A 312 -2.10 -15.06 -19.00
N GLU A 313 -2.99 -15.99 -19.38
CA GLU A 313 -2.90 -17.41 -19.03
C GLU A 313 -1.98 -18.24 -19.95
N GLU A 314 -1.74 -17.79 -21.18
CA GLU A 314 -0.90 -18.50 -22.17
C GLU A 314 0.54 -18.84 -21.69
N VAL A 315 0.98 -18.34 -20.53
CA VAL A 315 2.37 -18.52 -20.02
C VAL A 315 2.42 -19.01 -18.56
N SER A 316 1.62 -20.03 -18.24
CA SER A 316 1.23 -20.45 -16.87
C SER A 316 2.23 -21.27 -16.03
N GLU A 317 3.53 -21.31 -16.33
CA GLU A 317 4.48 -22.15 -15.55
C GLU A 317 5.14 -21.45 -14.35
N PHE A 318 4.93 -20.14 -14.18
CA PHE A 318 5.64 -19.34 -13.17
C PHE A 318 4.74 -18.92 -11.99
N ASN A 319 5.39 -18.52 -10.89
CA ASN A 319 4.71 -18.02 -9.70
C ASN A 319 3.79 -16.82 -10.05
N LEU A 320 2.62 -16.75 -9.42
CA LEU A 320 1.67 -15.65 -9.63
C LEU A 320 2.29 -14.30 -9.28
N SER A 321 2.39 -13.41 -10.26
CA SER A 321 2.77 -12.01 -10.04
C SER A 321 1.63 -11.18 -9.46
N THR A 322 1.96 -10.11 -8.73
CA THR A 322 0.95 -9.20 -8.17
C THR A 322 0.11 -8.55 -9.25
N GLY A 323 0.73 -8.08 -10.35
CA GLY A 323 -0.02 -7.55 -11.48
C GLY A 323 -1.01 -8.56 -12.05
N ARG A 324 -0.65 -9.84 -12.15
CA ARG A 324 -1.58 -10.90 -12.60
C ARG A 324 -2.75 -11.09 -11.64
N ILE A 325 -2.51 -11.09 -10.33
CA ILE A 325 -3.59 -11.14 -9.32
C ILE A 325 -4.47 -9.89 -9.42
N TYR A 326 -3.87 -8.71 -9.59
CA TYR A 326 -4.61 -7.47 -9.68
C TYR A 326 -5.49 -7.44 -10.93
N PHE A 327 -4.98 -7.95 -12.05
CA PHE A 327 -5.77 -8.20 -13.25
C PHE A 327 -6.92 -9.17 -12.99
N TYR A 328 -6.65 -10.36 -12.43
CA TYR A 328 -7.72 -11.32 -12.16
C TYR A 328 -8.80 -10.76 -11.23
N LYS A 329 -8.42 -9.92 -10.26
CA LYS A 329 -9.37 -9.23 -9.40
C LYS A 329 -10.26 -8.27 -10.20
N GLU A 330 -9.69 -7.40 -11.03
CA GLU A 330 -10.50 -6.44 -11.81
C GLU A 330 -11.26 -7.11 -12.96
N TRP A 331 -10.72 -8.18 -13.52
CA TRP A 331 -11.41 -9.07 -14.45
C TRP A 331 -12.63 -9.70 -13.79
N ALA A 332 -12.47 -10.29 -12.60
CA ALA A 332 -13.55 -10.92 -11.85
C ALA A 332 -14.61 -9.89 -11.44
N ASN A 333 -14.19 -8.73 -10.95
CA ASN A 333 -15.13 -7.64 -10.64
C ASN A 333 -15.91 -7.19 -11.86
N MET A 334 -15.29 -7.12 -13.04
CA MET A 334 -15.99 -6.72 -14.27
C MET A 334 -16.93 -7.82 -14.76
N ALA A 335 -16.49 -9.07 -14.74
CA ALA A 335 -17.30 -10.22 -15.13
C ALA A 335 -18.52 -10.39 -14.22
N ALA A 336 -18.35 -10.28 -12.89
CA ALA A 336 -19.42 -10.36 -11.90
C ALA A 336 -20.55 -9.35 -12.20
N VAL A 337 -20.20 -8.08 -12.48
CA VAL A 337 -21.21 -7.04 -12.74
C VAL A 337 -21.86 -7.13 -14.12
N LEU A 338 -21.24 -7.81 -15.08
CA LEU A 338 -21.80 -8.04 -16.42
C LEU A 338 -22.70 -9.29 -16.45
N ARG A 339 -22.34 -10.31 -15.68
CA ARG A 339 -23.08 -11.58 -15.60
C ARG A 339 -24.14 -11.58 -14.50
N GLU A 340 -24.20 -10.52 -13.69
CA GLU A 340 -25.08 -10.41 -12.52
C GLU A 340 -24.83 -11.56 -11.52
N GLU A 341 -23.57 -11.93 -11.34
CA GLU A 341 -23.10 -12.97 -10.43
C GLU A 341 -22.44 -12.35 -9.19
N GLU A 342 -22.57 -13.01 -8.04
CA GLU A 342 -21.82 -12.65 -6.84
C GLU A 342 -20.32 -12.92 -7.03
N PHE A 343 -19.47 -11.98 -6.61
CA PHE A 343 -18.02 -12.07 -6.81
C PHE A 343 -17.41 -13.38 -6.27
N PRO A 344 -17.74 -13.85 -5.04
CA PRO A 344 -17.18 -15.11 -4.53
C PRO A 344 -17.53 -16.32 -5.39
N ASP A 345 -18.75 -16.38 -5.92
CA ASP A 345 -19.22 -17.51 -6.72
C ASP A 345 -18.57 -17.52 -8.11
N LEU A 346 -18.44 -16.34 -8.73
CA LEU A 346 -17.66 -16.19 -9.95
C LEU A 346 -16.20 -16.64 -9.73
N VAL A 347 -15.58 -16.27 -8.61
CA VAL A 347 -14.20 -16.66 -8.30
C VAL A 347 -14.07 -18.18 -8.13
N LEU A 348 -15.05 -18.84 -7.50
CA LEU A 348 -15.06 -20.30 -7.34
C LEU A 348 -15.16 -21.03 -8.69
N ASN A 349 -15.91 -20.47 -9.64
CA ASN A 349 -16.12 -21.07 -10.96
C ASN A 349 -14.93 -20.84 -11.91
N GLU A 350 -14.26 -19.70 -11.79
CA GLU A 350 -13.26 -19.24 -12.77
C GLU A 350 -11.80 -19.46 -12.33
N PHE A 351 -11.55 -19.70 -11.05
CA PHE A 351 -10.21 -19.80 -10.48
C PHE A 351 -10.10 -20.94 -9.46
N ALA A 352 -8.90 -21.53 -9.36
CA ALA A 352 -8.61 -22.61 -8.42
C ALA A 352 -7.35 -22.35 -7.58
N GLY A 353 -7.20 -23.12 -6.51
CA GLY A 353 -6.02 -23.14 -5.65
C GLY A 353 -5.61 -21.77 -5.10
N LYS A 354 -4.32 -21.46 -5.19
CA LYS A 354 -3.75 -20.22 -4.61
C LYS A 354 -4.40 -18.94 -5.17
N THR A 355 -4.69 -18.90 -6.47
CA THR A 355 -5.32 -17.74 -7.12
C THR A 355 -6.71 -17.48 -6.54
N LYS A 356 -7.53 -18.53 -6.44
CA LYS A 356 -8.86 -18.47 -5.83
C LYS A 356 -8.79 -17.88 -4.42
N ASN A 357 -7.97 -18.48 -3.55
CA ASN A 357 -7.85 -18.03 -2.16
C ASN A 357 -7.39 -16.58 -2.05
N LEU A 358 -6.47 -16.14 -2.91
CA LEU A 358 -5.98 -14.77 -2.86
C LEU A 358 -7.03 -13.75 -3.34
N LEU A 359 -7.83 -14.10 -4.35
CA LEU A 359 -8.94 -13.25 -4.80
C LEU A 359 -10.02 -13.14 -3.73
N LEU A 360 -10.40 -14.26 -3.10
CA LEU A 360 -11.35 -14.27 -1.98
C LEU A 360 -10.83 -13.49 -0.78
N TYR A 361 -9.55 -13.66 -0.44
CA TYR A 361 -8.89 -12.90 0.63
C TYR A 361 -8.91 -11.39 0.35
N THR A 362 -8.52 -10.98 -0.85
CA THR A 362 -8.49 -9.56 -1.23
C THR A 362 -9.89 -8.96 -1.22
N TYR A 363 -10.88 -9.70 -1.73
CA TYR A 363 -12.28 -9.31 -1.66
C TYR A 363 -12.77 -9.14 -0.22
N ALA A 364 -12.48 -10.10 0.66
CA ALA A 364 -12.83 -10.03 2.06
C ALA A 364 -12.23 -8.77 2.71
N MET A 365 -10.93 -8.53 2.53
CA MET A 365 -10.23 -7.38 3.07
C MET A 365 -10.81 -6.04 2.59
N GLU A 366 -11.22 -5.95 1.32
CA GLU A 366 -11.80 -4.73 0.76
C GLU A 366 -13.24 -4.46 1.24
N GLN A 367 -14.01 -5.52 1.49
CA GLN A 367 -15.45 -5.40 1.77
C GLN A 367 -15.81 -5.50 3.25
N VAL A 368 -15.02 -6.20 4.07
CA VAL A 368 -15.34 -6.51 5.49
C VAL A 368 -15.68 -5.25 6.30
N SER A 369 -14.95 -4.16 6.08
CA SER A 369 -15.19 -2.89 6.79
C SER A 369 -16.55 -2.26 6.45
N ARG A 370 -17.20 -2.67 5.36
CA ARG A 370 -18.50 -2.14 4.91
C ARG A 370 -19.64 -3.12 5.12
N GLN A 371 -19.45 -4.14 5.96
CA GLN A 371 -20.48 -5.12 6.28
C GLN A 371 -21.15 -4.76 7.59
N GLN A 372 -22.47 -4.94 7.64
CA GLN A 372 -23.23 -4.78 8.86
C GLN A 372 -22.85 -5.87 9.87
N ASP A 373 -22.69 -7.12 9.40
CA ASP A 373 -22.14 -8.23 10.16
C ASP A 373 -20.82 -8.69 9.52
N PRO A 374 -19.67 -8.12 9.95
CA PRO A 374 -18.37 -8.49 9.40
C PRO A 374 -17.98 -9.94 9.73
N VAL A 375 -18.47 -10.51 10.84
CA VAL A 375 -18.14 -11.87 11.25
C VAL A 375 -18.83 -12.86 10.34
N GLN A 376 -20.15 -12.73 10.17
CA GLN A 376 -20.91 -13.60 9.25
C GLN A 376 -20.39 -13.47 7.82
N PHE A 377 -20.06 -12.26 7.38
CA PHE A 377 -19.45 -12.06 6.07
C PHE A 377 -18.12 -12.79 5.92
N LEU A 378 -17.21 -12.68 6.89
CA LEU A 378 -15.91 -13.36 6.86
C LEU A 378 -16.08 -14.87 6.86
N SER A 379 -16.94 -15.43 7.73
CA SER A 379 -17.27 -16.85 7.77
C SER A 379 -17.71 -17.37 6.40
N GLY A 380 -18.63 -16.66 5.74
CA GLY A 380 -19.13 -17.03 4.40
C GLY A 380 -18.09 -16.97 3.27
N ILE A 381 -16.95 -16.29 3.48
CA ILE A 381 -15.80 -16.30 2.57
C ILE A 381 -14.79 -17.38 2.97
N ILE A 382 -14.51 -17.53 4.27
CA ILE A 382 -13.60 -18.55 4.83
C ILE A 382 -14.02 -19.96 4.41
N ASP A 383 -15.34 -20.24 4.42
CA ASP A 383 -15.90 -21.53 4.00
C ASP A 383 -15.66 -21.87 2.52
N LYS A 384 -15.39 -20.86 1.69
CA LYS A 384 -15.11 -21.00 0.24
C LYS A 384 -13.62 -21.17 -0.07
N MET A 385 -12.75 -21.00 0.93
CA MET A 385 -11.30 -21.02 0.77
C MET A 385 -10.71 -22.40 1.07
N ASP A 386 -9.62 -22.74 0.36
CA ASP A 386 -8.81 -23.91 0.72
C ASP A 386 -7.91 -23.59 1.94
N PRO A 387 -7.55 -24.58 2.78
CA PRO A 387 -6.59 -24.41 3.87
C PRO A 387 -5.31 -23.70 3.44
N SER A 388 -5.09 -22.51 3.99
CA SER A 388 -3.96 -21.65 3.62
C SER A 388 -3.69 -20.56 4.65
N SER A 389 -2.52 -19.95 4.59
CA SER A 389 -2.18 -18.80 5.44
C SER A 389 -3.12 -17.59 5.26
N TYR A 390 -3.80 -17.49 4.11
CA TYR A 390 -4.80 -16.45 3.87
C TYR A 390 -6.11 -16.72 4.61
N GLN A 391 -6.53 -17.99 4.65
CA GLN A 391 -7.70 -18.41 5.41
C GLN A 391 -7.48 -18.15 6.90
N THR A 392 -6.34 -18.58 7.45
CA THR A 392 -5.97 -18.34 8.86
C THR A 392 -5.95 -16.85 9.21
N LYS A 393 -5.46 -15.99 8.32
CA LYS A 393 -5.51 -14.52 8.53
C LYS A 393 -6.93 -13.96 8.58
N LEU A 394 -7.88 -14.54 7.84
CA LEU A 394 -9.30 -14.15 7.93
C LEU A 394 -9.95 -14.70 9.19
N GLU A 395 -9.63 -15.93 9.60
CA GLU A 395 -10.10 -16.51 10.87
C GLU A 395 -9.64 -15.67 12.08
N GLU A 396 -8.36 -15.27 12.10
CA GLU A 396 -7.83 -14.33 13.11
C GLU A 396 -8.57 -12.99 13.10
N MET A 397 -8.96 -12.50 11.91
CA MET A 397 -9.73 -11.27 11.78
C MET A 397 -11.17 -11.44 12.25
N GLU A 398 -11.81 -12.56 11.93
CA GLU A 398 -13.16 -12.90 12.35
C GLU A 398 -13.25 -12.97 13.88
N ILE A 399 -12.29 -13.64 14.52
CA ILE A 399 -12.17 -13.69 15.99
C ILE A 399 -11.98 -12.28 16.56
N ARG A 400 -11.09 -11.49 15.94
CA ARG A 400 -10.84 -10.09 16.36
C ARG A 400 -12.09 -9.21 16.28
N LEU A 401 -12.90 -9.38 15.24
CA LEU A 401 -14.10 -8.58 14.98
C LEU A 401 -15.36 -9.13 15.64
N SER A 402 -15.24 -10.24 16.38
CA SER A 402 -16.35 -10.81 17.14
C SER A 402 -17.00 -9.75 18.03
N PRO A 403 -18.35 -9.75 18.18
CA PRO A 403 -19.02 -8.80 19.05
C PRO A 403 -18.51 -8.86 20.49
N GLN A 404 -18.67 -7.76 21.23
CA GLN A 404 -18.38 -7.67 22.66
C GLN A 404 -16.89 -7.80 23.04
N GLN A 405 -15.98 -7.68 22.09
CA GLN A 405 -14.56 -7.55 22.39
C GLN A 405 -14.30 -6.22 23.13
N PRO A 406 -13.51 -6.22 24.21
CA PRO A 406 -13.13 -4.99 24.89
C PRO A 406 -12.43 -4.01 23.94
N LEU A 407 -12.75 -2.72 24.04
CA LEU A 407 -12.02 -1.69 23.33
C LEU A 407 -10.55 -1.68 23.81
N ARG A 408 -9.61 -1.82 22.88
CA ARG A 408 -8.17 -1.79 23.17
C ARG A 408 -7.78 -0.43 23.68
N TYR A 409 -6.86 -0.39 24.64
CA TYR A 409 -6.31 0.86 25.17
C TYR A 409 -5.83 1.79 24.04
N ALA A 410 -6.31 3.03 24.10
CA ALA A 410 -5.81 4.16 23.34
C ALA A 410 -5.76 5.40 24.22
N GLN A 411 -4.86 6.32 23.89
CA GLN A 411 -4.73 7.61 24.53
C GLN A 411 -5.15 8.72 23.57
N PHE A 412 -6.07 9.57 24.03
CA PHE A 412 -6.63 10.68 23.32
C PHE A 412 -6.20 12.00 23.96
N SER A 413 -6.19 13.07 23.18
CA SER A 413 -6.09 14.44 23.69
C SER A 413 -7.39 15.19 23.44
N ASN A 414 -7.93 15.87 24.46
CA ASN A 414 -9.11 16.72 24.30
C ASN A 414 -8.73 18.13 23.79
N LEU A 415 -9.72 19.02 23.63
CA LEU A 415 -9.51 20.40 23.16
C LEU A 415 -8.58 21.23 24.08
N ASP A 416 -8.57 20.95 25.37
CA ASP A 416 -7.71 21.60 26.37
C ASP A 416 -6.29 21.00 26.41
N GLY A 417 -6.03 19.94 25.64
CA GLY A 417 -4.77 19.20 25.66
C GLY A 417 -4.65 18.19 26.80
N LYS A 418 -5.72 18.01 27.60
CA LYS A 418 -5.78 16.96 28.63
C LYS A 418 -5.83 15.59 27.96
N GLN A 419 -5.05 14.67 28.51
CA GLN A 419 -5.05 13.28 28.07
C GLN A 419 -6.27 12.53 28.65
N MET A 420 -6.92 11.75 27.79
CA MET A 420 -7.98 10.81 28.12
C MET A 420 -7.60 9.44 27.56
N ASN A 421 -8.25 8.38 28.01
CA ASN A 421 -8.05 7.04 27.51
C ASN A 421 -9.39 6.33 27.26
N THR A 422 -9.34 5.09 26.78
CA THR A 422 -10.55 4.32 26.46
C THR A 422 -11.41 3.96 27.66
N GLU A 423 -10.86 3.89 28.87
CA GLU A 423 -11.65 3.68 30.09
C GLU A 423 -12.51 4.90 30.42
N ASP A 424 -12.05 6.11 30.06
CA ASP A 424 -12.82 7.36 30.23
C ASP A 424 -14.06 7.42 29.31
N LEU A 425 -14.21 6.49 28.36
CA LEU A 425 -15.37 6.37 27.47
C LEU A 425 -16.48 5.45 28.03
N LYS A 426 -16.26 4.82 29.19
CA LYS A 426 -17.24 3.91 29.82
C LYS A 426 -18.36 4.67 30.52
N GLY A 427 -19.50 4.00 30.68
CA GLY A 427 -20.67 4.49 31.43
C GLY A 427 -21.88 4.85 30.57
N LYS A 428 -21.69 5.06 29.26
CA LYS A 428 -22.78 5.26 28.29
C LYS A 428 -22.45 4.51 27.00
N ALA A 429 -23.49 4.12 26.26
CA ALA A 429 -23.28 3.69 24.89
C ALA A 429 -22.70 4.88 24.11
N THR A 430 -21.63 4.66 23.37
CA THR A 430 -20.86 5.75 22.77
C THR A 430 -20.63 5.51 21.29
N LEU A 431 -21.02 6.47 20.47
CA LEU A 431 -20.72 6.53 19.04
C LEU A 431 -19.42 7.34 18.83
N LEU A 432 -18.35 6.65 18.44
CA LEU A 432 -17.10 7.27 18.03
C LEU A 432 -17.17 7.64 16.55
N TYR A 433 -17.03 8.92 16.23
CA TYR A 433 -16.99 9.45 14.87
C TYR A 433 -15.57 9.89 14.50
N PHE A 434 -14.92 9.15 13.60
CA PHE A 434 -13.56 9.43 13.17
C PHE A 434 -13.50 10.29 11.91
N TYR A 435 -12.65 11.32 11.93
CA TYR A 435 -12.44 12.25 10.81
C TYR A 435 -11.01 12.80 10.78
N PHE A 436 -10.67 13.50 9.70
CA PHE A 436 -9.49 14.37 9.65
C PHE A 436 -9.84 15.69 8.96
N SER A 437 -9.08 16.73 9.29
CA SER A 437 -9.24 18.07 8.73
C SER A 437 -8.88 18.04 7.25
N THR A 438 -9.61 18.78 6.41
CA THR A 438 -9.56 18.74 4.92
C THR A 438 -10.28 17.57 4.23
N CYS A 439 -10.98 16.68 4.94
CA CYS A 439 -11.75 15.60 4.32
C CYS A 439 -13.17 16.03 3.88
N THR A 440 -13.38 16.34 2.59
CA THR A 440 -14.70 16.76 2.07
C THR A 440 -15.85 15.82 2.44
N HIS A 441 -15.62 14.49 2.42
CA HIS A 441 -16.63 13.51 2.80
C HIS A 441 -16.98 13.58 4.29
N SER A 442 -15.99 13.82 5.16
CA SER A 442 -16.22 13.97 6.60
C SER A 442 -17.05 15.22 6.90
N ALA A 443 -16.71 16.37 6.30
CA ALA A 443 -17.48 17.61 6.47
C ALA A 443 -18.95 17.45 6.04
N ASN A 444 -19.18 16.74 4.94
CA ASN A 444 -20.52 16.48 4.44
C ASN A 444 -21.30 15.51 5.34
N PHE A 445 -20.67 14.43 5.79
CA PHE A 445 -21.30 13.47 6.70
C PHE A 445 -21.64 14.11 8.04
N PHE A 446 -20.72 14.88 8.62
CA PHE A 446 -20.99 15.59 9.87
C PHE A 446 -22.22 16.50 9.72
N ARG A 447 -22.22 17.40 8.73
CA ARG A 447 -23.31 18.37 8.53
C ARG A 447 -24.65 17.75 8.15
N LYS A 448 -24.65 16.71 7.30
CA LYS A 448 -25.89 16.15 6.74
C LYS A 448 -26.44 14.94 7.49
N VAL A 449 -25.62 14.29 8.34
CA VAL A 449 -25.99 13.03 9.01
C VAL A 449 -25.85 13.18 10.52
N LEU A 450 -24.66 13.45 11.04
CA LEU A 450 -24.42 13.44 12.49
C LEU A 450 -25.01 14.64 13.23
N LEU A 451 -24.90 15.85 12.68
CA LEU A 451 -25.39 17.06 13.34
C LEU A 451 -26.91 17.02 13.57
N PRO A 452 -27.76 16.62 12.59
CA PRO A 452 -29.19 16.42 12.85
C PRO A 452 -29.48 15.38 13.94
N ILE A 453 -28.73 14.26 13.94
CA ILE A 453 -28.90 13.20 14.94
C ILE A 453 -28.55 13.67 16.35
N TYR A 454 -27.47 14.44 16.48
CA TYR A 454 -27.07 15.04 17.75
C TYR A 454 -28.13 16.03 18.26
N GLN A 455 -28.68 16.87 17.38
CA GLN A 455 -29.68 17.88 17.75
C GLN A 455 -31.01 17.31 18.24
N GLU A 456 -31.35 16.09 17.85
CA GLU A 456 -32.58 15.41 18.25
C GLU A 456 -32.47 14.63 19.59
N GLU A 457 -31.27 14.60 20.21
CA GLU A 457 -30.97 13.92 21.47
C GLU A 457 -31.43 12.45 21.54
N ILE A 458 -30.57 11.52 21.13
CA ILE A 458 -30.80 10.09 21.36
C ILE A 458 -30.47 9.75 22.82
N ASN A 459 -31.51 9.52 23.62
CA ASN A 459 -31.38 9.14 25.02
C ASN A 459 -30.45 7.93 25.21
N GLY A 460 -29.47 8.08 26.11
CA GLY A 460 -28.53 7.01 26.47
C GLY A 460 -27.33 6.83 25.52
N LEU A 461 -27.24 7.65 24.46
CA LEU A 461 -26.11 7.64 23.52
C LEU A 461 -25.24 8.90 23.70
N GLU A 462 -23.94 8.71 23.82
CA GLU A 462 -22.95 9.77 23.71
C GLU A 462 -22.32 9.77 22.31
N ILE A 463 -22.14 10.96 21.70
CA ILE A 463 -21.43 11.11 20.44
C ILE A 463 -20.07 11.76 20.73
N VAL A 464 -19.00 11.06 20.37
CA VAL A 464 -17.62 11.54 20.54
C VAL A 464 -16.98 11.70 19.17
N ALA A 465 -16.55 12.91 18.85
CA ALA A 465 -15.84 13.22 17.61
C ALA A 465 -14.33 13.02 17.81
N VAL A 466 -13.72 12.13 17.02
CA VAL A 466 -12.32 11.74 17.11
C VAL A 466 -11.57 12.18 15.85
N SER A 467 -10.76 13.24 15.95
CA SER A 467 -9.85 13.63 14.87
C SER A 467 -8.62 12.71 14.85
N VAL A 468 -8.21 12.29 13.64
CA VAL A 468 -6.94 11.57 13.43
C VAL A 468 -5.80 12.46 12.90
N ASP A 469 -6.01 13.78 12.92
CA ASP A 469 -5.01 14.76 12.50
C ASP A 469 -3.74 14.65 13.33
N ASN A 470 -2.58 14.75 12.67
CA ASN A 470 -1.28 14.80 13.35
C ASN A 470 -0.93 16.22 13.81
N ASP A 471 -1.52 17.25 13.17
CA ASP A 471 -1.40 18.66 13.55
C ASP A 471 -2.57 19.09 14.48
N PRO A 472 -2.30 19.44 15.75
CA PRO A 472 -3.33 19.85 16.70
C PRO A 472 -3.86 21.27 16.45
N ILE A 473 -3.10 22.13 15.75
CA ILE A 473 -3.53 23.50 15.42
C ILE A 473 -4.57 23.42 14.30
N LEU A 474 -4.25 22.72 13.22
CA LEU A 474 -5.16 22.50 12.10
C LEU A 474 -6.50 21.91 12.58
N TRP A 475 -6.44 20.90 13.46
CA TRP A 475 -7.63 20.28 14.04
C TRP A 475 -8.54 21.29 14.74
N LYS A 476 -7.97 22.15 15.60
CA LYS A 476 -8.73 23.15 16.36
C LYS A 476 -9.31 24.23 15.44
N GLU A 477 -8.54 24.70 14.46
CA GLU A 477 -8.99 25.73 13.50
C GLU A 477 -10.13 25.24 12.61
N GLN A 478 -10.16 23.95 12.29
CA GLN A 478 -11.16 23.35 11.40
C GLN A 478 -12.36 22.75 12.14
N LEU A 479 -12.41 22.82 13.48
CA LEU A 479 -13.36 22.11 14.32
C LEU A 479 -14.82 22.30 13.89
N SER A 480 -15.25 23.53 13.60
CA SER A 480 -16.64 23.86 13.23
C SER A 480 -17.10 23.28 11.90
N THR A 481 -16.16 22.90 11.02
CA THR A 481 -16.47 22.29 9.72
C THR A 481 -16.75 20.79 9.84
N TYR A 482 -16.07 20.13 10.78
CA TYR A 482 -16.05 18.67 10.90
C TYR A 482 -16.69 18.14 12.17
N SER A 483 -16.97 19.00 13.16
CA SER A 483 -17.55 18.67 14.45
C SER A 483 -18.30 19.87 15.05
N ASN A 484 -18.81 19.71 16.28
CA ASN A 484 -19.41 20.77 17.09
C ASN A 484 -18.64 20.89 18.43
N PRO A 485 -18.27 22.09 18.90
CA PRO A 485 -17.64 22.28 20.21
C PRO A 485 -18.43 21.73 21.40
N ALA A 486 -19.76 21.57 21.27
CA ALA A 486 -20.62 20.99 22.30
C ALA A 486 -20.50 19.46 22.42
N LEU A 487 -19.89 18.79 21.43
CA LEU A 487 -19.56 17.38 21.50
C LEU A 487 -18.27 17.16 22.32
N THR A 488 -18.12 15.96 22.86
CA THR A 488 -16.81 15.49 23.32
C THR A 488 -15.89 15.38 22.10
N ASN A 489 -14.85 16.22 22.05
CA ASN A 489 -13.90 16.27 20.96
C ASN A 489 -12.53 15.75 21.40
N LEU A 490 -12.09 14.68 20.74
CA LEU A 490 -10.85 13.98 21.02
C LEU A 490 -9.97 13.94 19.77
N ARG A 491 -8.66 13.79 19.99
CA ARG A 491 -7.67 13.60 18.94
C ARG A 491 -6.81 12.37 19.20
N LEU A 492 -6.69 11.54 18.17
CA LEU A 492 -5.95 10.29 18.11
C LEU A 492 -4.99 10.32 16.89
N PRO A 493 -3.79 10.89 17.00
CA PRO A 493 -2.90 11.13 15.84
C PRO A 493 -2.61 9.85 15.06
N SER A 494 -2.97 9.82 13.77
CA SER A 494 -2.86 8.63 12.92
C SER A 494 -1.44 8.08 12.78
N GLN A 495 -0.40 8.93 12.82
CA GLN A 495 1.00 8.47 12.74
C GLN A 495 1.42 7.66 13.97
N ILE A 496 0.85 7.97 15.15
CA ILE A 496 1.16 7.31 16.41
C ILE A 496 0.26 6.09 16.60
N TRP A 497 -1.01 6.21 16.24
CA TRP A 497 -2.05 5.23 16.54
C TRP A 497 -2.47 4.37 15.35
N ARG A 498 -1.65 4.30 14.30
CA ARG A 498 -1.94 3.52 13.08
C ARG A 498 -2.33 2.08 13.37
N SER A 499 -1.58 1.38 14.21
CA SER A 499 -1.87 -0.02 14.55
C SER A 499 -3.23 -0.19 15.25
N TRP A 500 -3.65 0.80 16.05
CA TRP A 500 -4.96 0.79 16.69
C TRP A 500 -6.08 1.04 15.69
N LEU A 501 -5.89 1.99 14.76
CA LEU A 501 -6.84 2.24 13.67
C LEU A 501 -7.00 1.02 12.75
N ASP A 502 -5.88 0.39 12.37
CA ASP A 502 -5.86 -0.81 11.53
C ASP A 502 -6.55 -2.01 12.21
N HIS A 503 -6.39 -2.13 13.55
CA HIS A 503 -7.06 -3.18 14.33
C HIS A 503 -8.58 -3.15 14.17
N TYR A 504 -9.17 -1.94 14.14
CA TYR A 504 -10.61 -1.70 13.96
C TYR A 504 -11.02 -1.41 12.51
N LEU A 505 -10.13 -1.65 11.55
CA LEU A 505 -10.37 -1.43 10.12
C LEU A 505 -10.77 0.04 9.80
N ILE A 506 -10.24 1.00 10.55
CA ILE A 506 -10.45 2.44 10.35
C ILE A 506 -9.40 2.95 9.36
N THR A 507 -9.65 2.67 8.07
CA THR A 507 -8.70 2.97 6.97
C THR A 507 -9.20 4.06 6.03
N GLY A 508 -10.44 4.53 6.21
CA GLY A 508 -11.04 5.61 5.44
C GLY A 508 -11.98 6.44 6.30
N TYR A 509 -12.22 7.69 5.89
CA TYR A 509 -12.99 8.67 6.65
C TYR A 509 -14.09 9.30 5.78
N PRO A 510 -15.26 9.64 6.34
CA PRO A 510 -15.66 9.48 7.74
C PRO A 510 -15.87 8.01 8.14
N ARG A 511 -15.68 7.71 9.42
CA ARG A 511 -15.93 6.38 9.98
C ARG A 511 -16.66 6.48 11.31
N THR A 512 -17.47 5.48 11.62
CA THR A 512 -18.20 5.39 12.89
C THR A 512 -17.98 4.04 13.54
N MET A 513 -17.91 4.02 14.87
CA MET A 513 -17.83 2.80 15.68
C MET A 513 -18.73 2.98 16.90
N LEU A 514 -19.43 1.93 17.29
CA LEU A 514 -20.33 1.93 18.44
C LEU A 514 -19.78 1.03 19.54
N ILE A 515 -19.72 1.55 20.76
CA ILE A 515 -19.36 0.79 21.96
C ILE A 515 -20.49 0.82 22.99
N ASP A 516 -20.59 -0.23 23.80
CA ASP A 516 -21.53 -0.34 24.91
C ASP A 516 -21.04 0.41 26.17
N PRO A 517 -21.88 0.57 27.21
CA PRO A 517 -21.48 1.23 28.46
C PRO A 517 -20.28 0.59 29.18
N GLU A 518 -20.04 -0.69 28.97
CA GLU A 518 -18.89 -1.43 29.52
C GLU A 518 -17.59 -1.20 28.73
N GLY A 519 -17.66 -0.47 27.61
CA GLY A 519 -16.52 -0.19 26.73
C GLY A 519 -16.17 -1.34 25.80
N LYS A 520 -17.14 -2.21 25.47
CA LYS A 520 -16.99 -3.26 24.47
C LYS A 520 -17.52 -2.81 23.12
N VAL A 521 -16.91 -3.31 22.05
CA VAL A 521 -17.29 -2.95 20.68
C VAL A 521 -18.57 -3.69 20.28
N LEU A 522 -19.62 -2.92 19.99
CA LEU A 522 -20.87 -3.42 19.43
C LEU A 522 -20.81 -3.49 17.90
N SER A 523 -20.22 -2.48 17.27
CA SER A 523 -19.99 -2.46 15.83
C SER A 523 -18.82 -1.56 15.45
N ILE A 524 -18.00 -2.02 14.50
CA ILE A 524 -16.91 -1.24 13.88
C ILE A 524 -17.37 -0.35 12.70
N TRP A 525 -18.67 -0.36 12.40
CA TRP A 525 -19.30 0.47 11.37
C TRP A 525 -20.81 0.60 11.58
N VAL A 526 -21.29 1.84 11.66
CA VAL A 526 -22.73 2.12 11.60
C VAL A 526 -23.10 2.53 10.17
N PRO A 527 -23.90 1.73 9.43
CA PRO A 527 -24.33 2.08 8.09
C PRO A 527 -25.28 3.29 8.07
N GLY A 528 -25.40 3.92 6.91
CA GLY A 528 -26.29 5.06 6.69
C GLY A 528 -25.61 6.23 5.96
N ARG A 529 -26.31 6.80 4.99
CA ARG A 529 -25.82 7.95 4.18
C ARG A 529 -26.69 9.20 4.33
N THR A 530 -27.82 9.05 5.02
CA THR A 530 -28.76 10.10 5.39
C THR A 530 -28.97 10.03 6.90
N ALA A 531 -29.40 11.12 7.53
CA ALA A 531 -29.72 11.12 8.96
C ALA A 531 -30.73 10.01 9.32
N GLU A 532 -31.75 9.81 8.49
CA GLU A 532 -32.77 8.78 8.68
C GLU A 532 -32.21 7.36 8.60
N SER A 533 -31.52 7.00 7.51
CA SER A 533 -30.94 5.65 7.35
C SER A 533 -29.92 5.33 8.44
N PHE A 534 -29.11 6.32 8.82
CA PHE A 534 -28.14 6.17 9.89
C PHE A 534 -28.82 5.99 11.27
N ARG A 535 -29.91 6.72 11.52
CA ARG A 535 -30.71 6.58 12.75
C ARG A 535 -31.27 5.17 12.88
N THR A 536 -31.86 4.63 11.82
CA THR A 536 -32.39 3.26 11.82
C THR A 536 -31.30 2.25 12.16
N SER A 537 -30.15 2.33 11.48
CA SER A 537 -29.02 1.43 11.77
C SER A 537 -28.49 1.55 13.19
N LEU A 538 -28.43 2.78 13.73
CA LEU A 538 -28.02 3.01 15.11
C LEU A 538 -29.03 2.43 16.11
N GLN A 539 -30.32 2.58 15.86
CA GLN A 539 -31.38 2.00 16.69
C GLN A 539 -31.29 0.47 16.71
N ASP A 540 -31.16 -0.16 15.55
CA ASP A 540 -31.03 -1.63 15.43
C ASP A 540 -29.83 -2.16 16.21
N LEU A 541 -28.69 -1.47 16.14
CA LEU A 541 -27.48 -1.84 16.89
C LEU A 541 -27.62 -1.61 18.40
N LEU A 542 -28.46 -0.69 18.84
CA LEU A 542 -28.72 -0.40 20.25
C LEU A 542 -29.84 -1.28 20.84
N GLN A 543 -30.71 -1.89 20.02
CA GLN A 543 -31.81 -2.75 20.49
C GLN A 543 -31.38 -3.84 21.49
N PRO A 544 -30.25 -4.56 21.30
CA PRO A 544 -29.79 -5.59 22.24
C PRO A 544 -29.49 -5.06 23.65
N LEU A 545 -29.17 -3.77 23.79
CA LEU A 545 -28.96 -3.11 25.09
C LEU A 545 -30.29 -2.77 25.79
N GLY A 546 -31.43 -2.91 25.09
CA GLY A 546 -32.72 -2.31 25.41
C GLY A 546 -33.78 -3.19 26.08
N SER A 547 -33.44 -4.29 26.77
CA SER A 547 -34.43 -4.98 27.64
C SER A 547 -34.71 -4.25 28.97
N LYS A 548 -34.13 -3.06 29.21
CA LYS A 548 -34.33 -2.29 30.45
C LYS A 548 -34.62 -0.79 30.30
N THR A 549 -34.86 -0.25 29.12
CA THR A 549 -35.33 1.14 29.03
C THR A 549 -36.09 1.37 27.74
N SER A 550 -37.36 1.79 27.85
CA SER A 550 -38.18 2.21 26.74
C SER A 550 -37.56 3.47 26.11
N ILE A 551 -37.04 3.33 24.89
CA ILE A 551 -36.38 4.41 24.14
C ILE A 551 -37.43 4.98 23.18
N LEU A 552 -38.07 6.08 23.62
CA LEU A 552 -38.88 7.09 22.90
C LEU A 552 -40.39 7.10 23.17
N LYS A 553 -40.89 8.33 23.42
CA LYS A 553 -42.28 8.73 23.15
C LYS A 553 -42.37 9.18 21.68
N PRO A 554 -43.49 8.90 20.97
CA PRO A 554 -43.72 9.43 19.64
C PRO A 554 -43.91 10.95 19.70
N SER A 555 -43.18 11.69 18.85
CA SER A 555 -43.46 13.11 18.60
C SER A 555 -44.68 13.22 17.67
N PRO A 556 -45.71 14.03 18.00
CA PRO A 556 -46.85 14.26 17.14
C PRO A 556 -46.62 15.52 16.32
N PHE A 557 -46.02 15.42 15.13
CA PHE A 557 -46.12 16.48 14.14
C PHE A 557 -46.22 15.92 12.72
N GLN A 558 -47.45 15.95 12.22
CA GLN A 558 -47.81 16.24 10.82
C GLN A 558 -48.95 17.27 10.86
N PRO A 559 -49.17 18.06 9.79
CA PRO A 559 -48.38 18.23 8.57
C PRO A 559 -47.50 19.49 8.58
#